data_AF-A0A3N5NQK9-F1
#
_entry.id   AF-A0A3N5NQK9-F1
#
_cell.length_a   1.000
_cell.length_b   1.000
_cell.length_c   1.000
_cell.angle_alpha   90.00
_cell.angle_beta   90.00
_cell.angle_gamma   90.00
#
_symmetry.space_group_name_H-M   'P 1'
#
loop_
_entity.id
_entity.type
_entity.pdbx_description
1 polymer ?
#
loop_
_entity_poly.entity_id
_entity_poly.type
_entity_poly.pdbx_seq_one_letter_code
_entity_poly.pdbx_strand_id
1 'polypeptide(L)'
;KQRIRYLLELEHRRETGDFERLPKKEAMKLEQLIEKLNSRLGGLKNMSRPPSMLFVVDVRREGIAVKEGNILNIPVLAMVDTNCDPEPIDLVIPSNDDAIRAIKLIVGHISDAVNEGVQIRQAVQADEEVEEDEKYLGAATLAKLRSGEFAFEDDLGEDADEDEIED
;
A
#
# COMPACT_ATOMS: atom_id res chain seq x y z
N LYS A 1 8.42 9.36 8.85
CA LYS A 1 8.79 7.91 8.97
C LYS A 1 9.14 7.46 10.40
N GLN A 2 9.91 8.21 11.21
CA GLN A 2 10.29 7.77 12.58
C GLN A 2 9.09 7.49 13.51
N ARG A 3 8.06 8.35 13.51
CA ARG A 3 6.85 8.16 14.33
C ARG A 3 6.01 6.94 13.95
N ILE A 4 5.97 6.58 12.67
CA ILE A 4 5.26 5.37 12.19
C ILE A 4 6.01 4.11 12.65
N ARG A 5 7.34 4.08 12.51
CA ARG A 5 8.15 2.97 13.04
C ARG A 5 7.95 2.77 14.55
N TYR A 6 7.92 3.87 15.29
CA TYR A 6 7.67 3.82 16.73
C TYR A 6 6.26 3.30 17.06
N LEU A 7 5.23 3.66 16.29
CA LEU A 7 3.89 3.08 16.45
C LEU A 7 3.92 1.55 16.22
N LEU A 8 4.54 1.09 15.13
CA LEU A 8 4.63 -0.35 14.83
C LEU A 8 5.40 -1.12 15.92
N GLU A 9 6.46 -0.53 16.47
CA GLU A 9 7.20 -1.11 17.60
C GLU A 9 6.31 -1.23 18.85
N LEU A 10 5.54 -0.20 19.18
CA LEU A 10 4.62 -0.22 20.32
C LEU A 10 3.49 -1.25 20.13
N GLU A 11 2.95 -1.39 18.92
CA GLU A 11 1.94 -2.41 18.60
C GLU A 11 2.53 -3.81 18.73
N HIS A 12 3.74 -4.04 18.21
CA HIS A 12 4.43 -5.32 18.33
C HIS A 12 4.68 -5.69 19.79
N ARG A 13 5.18 -4.76 20.60
CA ARG A 13 5.39 -4.97 22.05
C ARG A 13 4.10 -5.27 22.82
N ARG A 14 2.99 -4.72 22.37
CA ARG A 14 1.67 -5.05 22.93
C ARG A 14 1.27 -6.49 22.56
N GLU A 15 1.49 -6.89 21.30
CA GLU A 15 1.18 -8.23 20.80
C GLU A 15 2.05 -9.33 21.41
N THR A 16 3.32 -9.04 21.71
CA THR A 16 4.24 -9.97 22.40
C THR A 16 3.96 -10.10 23.90
N GLY A 17 2.99 -9.35 24.45
CA GLY A 17 2.61 -9.40 25.85
C GLY A 17 3.54 -8.62 26.80
N ASP A 18 4.45 -7.79 26.29
CA ASP A 18 5.38 -7.01 27.15
C ASP A 18 4.65 -6.08 28.12
N PHE A 19 3.44 -5.64 27.76
CA PHE A 19 2.65 -4.69 28.54
C PHE A 19 2.12 -5.32 29.83
N GLU A 20 1.95 -6.64 29.86
CA GLU A 20 1.50 -7.39 31.05
C GLU A 20 2.57 -7.42 32.15
N ARG A 21 3.84 -7.24 31.77
CA ARG A 21 4.99 -7.21 32.68
C ARG A 21 5.22 -5.83 33.29
N LEU A 22 4.51 -4.81 32.80
CA LEU A 22 4.61 -3.43 33.26
C LEU A 22 3.60 -3.12 34.37
N PRO A 23 3.87 -2.12 35.23
CA PRO A 23 2.85 -1.59 36.13
C PRO A 23 1.63 -1.10 35.36
N LYS A 24 0.41 -1.37 35.87
CA LYS A 24 -0.86 -0.99 35.21
C LYS A 24 -0.91 0.47 34.74
N LYS A 25 -0.32 1.39 35.52
CA LYS A 25 -0.25 2.82 35.17
C LYS A 25 0.61 3.10 33.93
N GLU A 26 1.69 2.35 33.74
CA GLU A 26 2.60 2.51 32.60
C GLU A 26 2.03 1.85 31.35
N ALA A 27 1.48 0.63 31.50
CA ALA A 27 0.75 -0.05 30.42
C ALA A 27 -0.37 0.84 29.86
N MET A 28 -1.19 1.42 30.74
CA MET A 28 -2.28 2.31 30.34
C MET A 28 -1.79 3.58 29.62
N LYS A 29 -0.64 4.14 30.00
CA LYS A 29 -0.04 5.29 29.27
C LYS A 29 0.41 4.90 27.87
N LEU A 30 0.98 3.71 27.71
CA LEU A 30 1.39 3.20 26.40
C LEU A 30 0.19 2.91 25.51
N GLU A 31 -0.89 2.36 26.05
CA GLU A 31 -2.14 2.15 25.31
C GLU A 31 -2.75 3.47 24.80
N GLN A 32 -2.85 4.47 25.67
CA GLN A 32 -3.32 5.82 25.27
C GLN A 32 -2.41 6.44 24.19
N LEU A 33 -1.10 6.16 24.26
CA LEU A 33 -0.16 6.62 23.26
C LEU A 33 -0.37 5.92 21.91
N ILE A 34 -0.58 4.60 21.92
CA ILE A 34 -0.91 3.81 20.73
C ILE A 34 -2.20 4.34 20.09
N GLU A 35 -3.26 4.55 20.88
CA GLU A 35 -4.55 5.07 20.39
C GLU A 35 -4.38 6.47 19.75
N LYS A 36 -3.63 7.35 20.41
CA LYS A 36 -3.34 8.69 19.89
C LYS A 36 -2.50 8.67 18.62
N LEU A 37 -1.56 7.73 18.50
CA LEU A 37 -0.75 7.59 17.30
C LEU A 37 -1.56 6.96 16.16
N ASN A 38 -2.41 5.97 16.44
CA ASN A 38 -3.28 5.33 15.47
C ASN A 38 -4.31 6.31 14.88
N SER A 39 -4.94 7.15 15.70
CA SER A 39 -5.88 8.16 15.19
C SER A 39 -5.24 9.19 14.25
N ARG A 40 -3.93 9.43 14.36
CA ARG A 40 -3.20 10.43 13.54
C ARG A 40 -2.46 9.83 12.35
N LEU A 41 -1.90 8.64 12.52
CA LEU A 41 -0.96 8.03 11.58
C LEU A 41 -1.42 6.66 11.06
N GLY A 42 -2.53 6.12 11.58
CA GLY A 42 -3.00 4.77 11.25
C GLY A 42 -3.27 4.59 9.75
N GLY A 43 -3.82 5.59 9.08
CA GLY A 43 -4.04 5.55 7.62
C GLY A 43 -2.76 5.54 6.79
N LEU A 44 -1.64 6.03 7.34
CA LEU A 44 -0.35 6.11 6.65
C LEU A 44 0.58 4.93 6.96
N LYS A 45 0.18 4.04 7.89
CA LYS A 45 1.08 2.99 8.42
C LYS A 45 1.52 1.97 7.36
N ASN A 46 0.64 1.69 6.40
CA ASN A 46 0.86 0.74 5.32
C ASN A 46 1.56 1.36 4.10
N MET A 47 1.85 2.67 4.13
CA MET A 47 2.46 3.37 2.98
C MET A 47 3.98 3.23 3.00
N SER A 48 4.53 2.50 2.03
CA SER A 48 5.99 2.38 1.83
C SER A 48 6.57 3.59 1.07
N ARG A 49 5.80 4.11 0.11
CA ARG A 49 6.15 5.23 -0.77
C ARG A 49 5.10 6.34 -0.70
N PRO A 50 5.45 7.60 -1.04
CA PRO A 50 4.47 8.66 -1.18
C PRO A 50 3.38 8.30 -2.21
N PRO A 51 2.17 8.85 -2.06
CA PRO A 51 1.08 8.56 -2.97
C PRO A 51 1.36 9.18 -4.35
N SER A 52 0.82 8.54 -5.39
CA SER A 52 0.94 9.02 -6.78
C SER A 52 -0.11 10.07 -7.13
N MET A 53 -1.18 10.17 -6.34
CA MET A 53 -2.26 11.16 -6.47
C MET A 53 -2.91 11.33 -5.08
N LEU A 54 -3.41 12.53 -4.80
CA LEU A 54 -4.19 12.81 -3.60
C LEU A 54 -5.65 13.01 -3.97
N PHE A 55 -6.55 12.41 -3.19
CA PHE A 55 -7.97 12.70 -3.24
C PHE A 55 -8.38 13.46 -1.97
N VAL A 56 -8.91 14.67 -2.12
CA VAL A 56 -9.24 15.57 -1.00
C VAL A 56 -10.73 15.89 -0.97
N VAL A 57 -11.34 15.80 0.21
CA VAL A 57 -12.71 16.23 0.49
C VAL A 57 -12.65 17.49 1.33
N ASP A 58 -13.44 18.51 0.98
CA ASP A 58 -13.45 19.83 1.63
C ASP A 58 -12.06 20.51 1.59
N VAL A 59 -11.78 21.13 0.45
CA VAL A 59 -10.53 21.86 0.17
C VAL A 59 -10.30 22.99 1.17
N ARG A 60 -11.37 23.63 1.65
CA ARG A 60 -11.29 24.77 2.56
C ARG A 60 -10.75 24.34 3.92
N ARG A 61 -11.17 23.18 4.44
CA ARG A 61 -10.62 22.62 5.69
C ARG A 61 -9.25 21.99 5.49
N GLU A 62 -9.04 21.30 4.37
CA GLU A 62 -7.84 20.52 4.09
C GLU A 62 -6.81 21.26 3.22
N GLY A 63 -6.81 22.59 3.24
CA GLY A 63 -5.93 23.41 2.40
C GLY A 63 -4.43 23.19 2.64
N ILE A 64 -4.04 22.61 3.78
CA ILE A 64 -2.64 22.20 4.04
C ILE A 64 -2.27 20.99 3.17
N ALA A 65 -3.16 20.00 3.07
CA ALA A 65 -2.92 18.78 2.27
C ALA A 65 -2.74 19.12 0.79
N VAL A 66 -3.55 20.04 0.26
CA VAL A 66 -3.43 20.54 -1.12
C VAL A 66 -2.09 21.23 -1.34
N LYS A 67 -1.69 22.12 -0.42
CA LYS A 67 -0.39 22.82 -0.50
C LYS A 67 0.80 21.86 -0.45
N GLU A 68 0.78 20.89 0.48
CA GLU A 68 1.83 19.89 0.58
C GLU A 68 1.89 18.99 -0.67
N GLY A 69 0.74 18.60 -1.21
CA GLY A 69 0.63 17.88 -2.48
C GLY A 69 1.30 18.63 -3.62
N ASN A 70 0.96 19.92 -3.78
CA ASN A 70 1.51 20.77 -4.82
C ASN A 70 3.03 20.98 -4.66
N ILE A 71 3.53 21.14 -3.44
CA ILE A 71 4.97 21.24 -3.17
C ILE A 71 5.71 19.94 -3.56
N LEU A 72 5.08 18.79 -3.31
CA LEU A 72 5.64 17.49 -3.64
C LEU A 72 5.39 17.07 -5.11
N ASN A 73 4.76 17.93 -5.92
CA ASN A 73 4.31 17.64 -7.29
C ASN A 73 3.44 16.38 -7.37
N ILE A 74 2.57 16.17 -6.37
CA ILE A 74 1.59 15.09 -6.37
C ILE A 74 0.27 15.67 -6.89
N PRO A 75 -0.31 15.12 -7.97
CA PRO A 75 -1.55 15.64 -8.52
C PRO A 75 -2.70 15.53 -7.51
N VAL A 76 -3.52 16.57 -7.42
CA VAL A 76 -4.62 16.69 -6.47
C VAL A 76 -5.96 16.62 -7.21
N LEU A 77 -6.74 15.60 -6.89
CA LEU A 77 -8.16 15.47 -7.23
C LEU A 77 -8.97 15.89 -6.01
N ALA A 78 -9.91 16.82 -6.14
CA ALA A 78 -10.68 17.28 -5.00
C ALA A 78 -12.14 17.62 -5.28
N MET A 79 -12.97 17.46 -4.25
CA MET A 79 -14.35 17.93 -4.23
C MET A 79 -14.37 19.43 -3.89
N VAL A 80 -14.98 20.23 -4.76
CA VAL A 80 -15.02 21.69 -4.64
C VAL A 80 -16.46 22.16 -4.59
N ASP A 81 -16.82 22.88 -3.53
CA ASP A 81 -18.08 23.62 -3.43
C ASP A 81 -17.88 25.12 -3.76
N THR A 82 -18.98 25.87 -3.79
CA THR A 82 -19.06 27.30 -4.12
C THR A 82 -18.15 28.22 -3.29
N ASN A 83 -17.66 27.77 -2.13
CA ASN A 83 -16.85 28.56 -1.21
C ASN A 83 -15.34 28.24 -1.27
N CYS A 84 -14.93 27.38 -2.20
CA CYS A 84 -13.56 26.91 -2.37
C CYS A 84 -12.95 27.48 -3.66
N ASP A 85 -11.65 27.77 -3.62
CA ASP A 85 -10.89 28.18 -4.80
C ASP A 85 -10.39 26.93 -5.56
N PRO A 86 -10.77 26.73 -6.83
CA PRO A 86 -10.35 25.58 -7.63
C PRO A 86 -8.94 25.74 -8.24
N GLU A 87 -8.33 26.92 -8.23
CA GLU A 87 -7.03 27.16 -8.87
C GLU A 87 -5.89 26.21 -8.44
N PRO A 88 -5.72 25.87 -7.15
CA PRO A 88 -4.61 25.02 -6.71
C PRO A 88 -4.85 23.51 -6.91
N ILE A 89 -5.88 23.11 -7.68
CA ILE A 89 -6.33 21.72 -7.81
C ILE A 89 -6.25 21.30 -9.28
N ASP A 90 -5.62 20.15 -9.54
CA ASP A 90 -5.45 19.64 -10.91
C ASP A 90 -6.75 19.11 -11.51
N LEU A 91 -7.51 18.34 -10.72
CA LEU A 91 -8.82 17.82 -11.12
C LEU A 91 -9.88 18.19 -10.09
N VAL A 92 -10.91 18.88 -10.58
CA VAL A 92 -12.00 19.39 -9.74
C VAL A 92 -13.27 18.59 -9.98
N ILE A 93 -13.86 18.10 -8.89
CA ILE A 93 -15.19 17.51 -8.86
C ILE A 93 -16.14 18.54 -8.23
N PRO A 94 -16.99 19.22 -9.01
CA PRO A 94 -17.95 20.15 -8.44
C PRO A 94 -18.97 19.36 -7.60
N SER A 95 -19.03 19.63 -6.31
CA SER A 95 -19.91 18.91 -5.39
C SER A 95 -20.18 19.72 -4.13
N ASN A 96 -21.34 19.46 -3.52
CA ASN A 96 -21.60 19.87 -2.15
C ASN A 96 -20.77 18.99 -1.20
N ASP A 97 -19.72 19.58 -0.61
CA ASP A 97 -18.79 18.91 0.32
C ASP A 97 -19.28 18.89 1.77
N ASP A 98 -20.29 19.68 2.14
CA ASP A 98 -20.90 19.67 3.47
C ASP A 98 -21.90 18.50 3.67
N ALA A 99 -22.46 17.97 2.57
CA ALA A 99 -23.50 16.96 2.64
C ALA A 99 -22.93 15.54 2.75
N ILE A 100 -23.13 14.88 3.90
CA ILE A 100 -22.67 13.49 4.12
C ILE A 100 -23.12 12.50 3.04
N ARG A 101 -24.32 12.70 2.45
CA ARG A 101 -24.83 11.86 1.36
C ARG A 101 -24.02 12.06 0.07
N ALA A 102 -23.65 13.29 -0.25
CA ALA A 102 -22.85 13.62 -1.43
C ALA A 102 -21.43 13.08 -1.29
N ILE A 103 -20.80 13.30 -0.13
CA ILE A 103 -19.47 12.73 0.20
C ILE A 103 -19.50 11.21 0.04
N LYS A 104 -20.46 10.52 0.67
CA LYS A 104 -20.55 9.06 0.60
C LYS A 104 -20.74 8.55 -0.83
N LEU A 105 -21.53 9.24 -1.64
CA LEU A 105 -21.78 8.87 -3.03
C LEU A 105 -20.50 9.00 -3.86
N ILE A 106 -19.81 10.14 -3.78
CA ILE A 106 -18.61 10.41 -4.58
C ILE A 106 -17.45 9.54 -4.11
N VAL A 107 -17.20 9.45 -2.81
CA VAL A 107 -16.16 8.59 -2.24
C VAL A 107 -16.43 7.12 -2.59
N GLY A 108 -17.70 6.69 -2.57
CA GLY A 108 -18.10 5.34 -3.00
C GLY A 108 -17.70 5.06 -4.44
N HIS A 109 -18.11 5.92 -5.38
CA HIS A 109 -17.73 5.78 -6.79
C HIS A 109 -16.22 5.82 -7.04
N ILE A 110 -15.49 6.66 -6.31
CA ILE A 110 -14.02 6.70 -6.41
C ILE A 110 -13.41 5.41 -5.88
N SER A 111 -13.92 4.87 -4.76
CA SER A 111 -13.48 3.59 -4.23
C SER A 111 -13.72 2.46 -5.23
N ASP A 112 -14.88 2.42 -5.87
CA ASP A 112 -15.21 1.43 -6.90
C ASP A 112 -14.26 1.54 -8.10
N ALA A 113 -14.03 2.77 -8.61
CA ALA A 113 -13.10 3.01 -9.71
C ALA A 113 -11.66 2.61 -9.37
N VAL A 114 -11.19 2.86 -8.14
CA VAL A 114 -9.86 2.42 -7.67
C VAL A 114 -9.78 0.89 -7.64
N ASN A 115 -10.81 0.21 -7.15
CA ASN A 115 -10.86 -1.25 -7.10
C ASN A 115 -10.86 -1.86 -8.51
N GLU A 116 -11.66 -1.32 -9.43
CA GLU A 116 -11.67 -1.71 -10.84
C GLU A 116 -10.29 -1.51 -11.48
N GLY A 117 -9.65 -0.37 -11.24
CA GLY A 117 -8.30 -0.09 -11.74
C GLY A 117 -7.23 -1.06 -11.21
N VAL A 118 -7.35 -1.47 -9.94
CA VAL A 118 -6.46 -2.50 -9.36
C VAL A 118 -6.66 -3.85 -10.03
N GLN A 119 -7.90 -4.26 -10.27
CA GLN A 119 -8.22 -5.53 -10.95
C GLN A 119 -7.72 -5.54 -12.40
N ILE A 120 -7.94 -4.45 -13.15
CA ILE A 120 -7.44 -4.33 -14.52
C ILE A 120 -5.92 -4.42 -14.53
N ARG A 121 -5.24 -3.74 -13.61
CA ARG A 121 -3.77 -3.81 -13.52
C ARG A 121 -3.29 -5.24 -13.26
N GLN A 122 -3.95 -5.98 -12.37
CA GLN A 122 -3.61 -7.37 -12.11
C GLN A 122 -3.81 -8.27 -13.33
N ALA A 123 -4.91 -8.08 -14.07
CA ALA A 123 -5.18 -8.83 -15.29
C ALA A 123 -4.13 -8.56 -16.38
N VAL A 124 -3.79 -7.29 -16.62
CA VAL A 124 -2.75 -6.91 -17.58
C VAL A 124 -1.39 -7.50 -17.20
N GLN A 125 -1.02 -7.46 -15.92
CA GLN A 125 0.24 -8.07 -15.47
C GLN A 125 0.25 -9.59 -15.67
N ALA A 126 -0.87 -10.27 -15.44
CA ALA A 126 -0.97 -11.70 -15.68
C ALA A 126 -0.86 -12.03 -17.19
N ASP A 127 -1.47 -11.22 -18.06
CA ASP A 127 -1.37 -11.40 -19.50
C ASP A 127 0.06 -11.14 -20.01
N GLU A 128 0.75 -10.11 -19.49
CA GLU A 128 2.15 -9.81 -19.79
C GLU A 128 3.10 -10.94 -19.33
N GLU A 129 2.88 -11.51 -18.14
CA GLU A 129 3.63 -12.68 -17.64
C GLU A 129 3.43 -13.90 -18.54
N VAL A 130 2.20 -14.15 -19.00
CA VAL A 130 1.90 -15.25 -19.93
C VAL A 130 2.57 -15.03 -21.29
N GLU A 131 2.56 -13.81 -21.84
CA GLU A 131 3.25 -13.49 -23.09
C GLU A 131 4.78 -13.61 -22.96
N GLU A 132 5.37 -13.20 -21.83
CA GLU A 132 6.79 -13.41 -21.57
C GLU A 132 7.12 -14.89 -21.49
N ASP A 133 6.34 -15.68 -20.74
CA ASP A 133 6.51 -17.12 -20.65
C ASP A 133 6.39 -17.78 -22.03
N GLU A 134 5.43 -17.39 -22.88
CA GLU A 134 5.31 -17.91 -24.26
C GLU A 134 6.48 -17.50 -25.17
N LYS A 135 7.09 -16.34 -24.92
CA LYS A 135 8.22 -15.83 -25.71
C LYS A 135 9.53 -16.53 -25.37
N TYR A 136 9.75 -16.87 -24.11
CA TYR A 136 10.99 -17.50 -23.64
C TYR A 136 10.89 -19.03 -23.49
N LEU A 137 9.69 -19.58 -23.26
CA LEU A 137 9.45 -21.02 -23.20
C LEU A 137 8.76 -21.50 -24.48
N GLY A 138 9.36 -22.49 -25.14
CA GLY A 138 8.68 -23.20 -26.23
C GLY A 138 7.41 -23.90 -25.75
N ALA A 139 6.44 -24.12 -26.65
CA ALA A 139 5.14 -24.74 -26.34
C ALA A 139 5.24 -26.06 -25.56
N ALA A 140 6.31 -26.83 -25.77
CA ALA A 140 6.59 -28.07 -25.04
C ALA A 140 6.98 -27.84 -23.57
N THR A 141 7.70 -26.77 -23.26
CA THR A 141 8.14 -26.44 -21.89
C THR A 141 6.99 -25.81 -21.09
N LEU A 142 6.19 -24.97 -21.74
CA LEU A 142 4.99 -24.37 -21.14
C LEU A 142 3.93 -25.44 -20.80
N ALA A 143 3.76 -26.44 -21.69
CA ALA A 143 2.88 -27.57 -21.44
C ALA A 143 3.32 -28.42 -20.23
N LYS A 144 4.64 -28.62 -20.06
CA LYS A 144 5.21 -29.35 -18.91
C LYS A 144 5.15 -28.55 -17.60
N LEU A 145 5.27 -27.22 -17.65
CA LEU A 145 5.04 -26.38 -16.46
C LEU A 145 3.57 -26.42 -16.03
N ARG A 146 2.64 -26.29 -16.99
CA ARG A 146 1.19 -26.34 -16.71
C ARG A 146 0.69 -27.72 -16.28
N SER A 147 1.33 -28.81 -16.73
CA SER A 147 1.02 -30.18 -16.27
C SER A 147 1.63 -30.51 -14.90
N GLY A 148 2.48 -29.62 -14.35
CA GLY A 148 3.19 -29.87 -13.10
C GLY A 148 4.29 -30.95 -13.22
N GLU A 149 4.70 -31.31 -14.43
CA GLU A 149 5.73 -32.33 -14.68
C GLU A 149 7.17 -31.81 -14.58
N PHE A 150 7.37 -30.49 -14.50
CA PHE A 150 8.66 -29.91 -14.13
C PHE A 150 8.81 -29.96 -12.60
N ALA A 151 9.28 -31.10 -12.09
CA ALA A 151 10.00 -31.12 -10.83
C ALA A 151 11.36 -30.45 -11.07
N PHE A 152 11.66 -29.35 -10.38
CA PHE A 152 13.04 -28.97 -10.15
C PHE A 152 13.65 -30.10 -9.32
N GLU A 153 14.31 -31.06 -9.96
CA GLU A 153 15.33 -31.83 -9.28
C GLU A 153 16.42 -30.83 -8.92
N ASP A 154 16.46 -30.48 -7.63
CA ASP A 154 17.54 -29.74 -7.01
C ASP A 154 18.77 -30.66 -7.01
N ASP A 155 19.34 -30.89 -8.20
CA ASP A 155 20.63 -31.55 -8.37
C ASP A 155 21.73 -30.51 -8.08
N LEU A 156 21.74 -30.04 -6.83
CA LEU A 156 22.98 -29.66 -6.20
C LEU A 156 23.73 -30.96 -5.96
N GLY A 157 24.43 -31.43 -7.00
CA GLY A 157 25.38 -32.52 -6.90
C GLY A 157 26.32 -32.25 -5.73
N GLU A 158 26.15 -33.02 -4.66
CA GLU A 158 27.23 -33.34 -3.73
C GLU A 158 28.28 -34.14 -4.52
N ASP A 159 29.13 -33.45 -5.28
CA ASP A 159 30.41 -34.01 -5.69
C ASP A 159 31.34 -33.96 -4.48
N ALA A 160 31.11 -34.90 -3.58
CA ALA A 160 32.11 -35.38 -2.63
C ALA A 160 33.05 -36.32 -3.38
N ASP A 161 34.10 -35.78 -4.00
CA ASP A 161 35.28 -36.57 -4.36
C ASP A 161 36.47 -36.04 -3.53
N GLU A 162 36.60 -36.62 -2.33
CA GLU A 162 37.93 -36.94 -1.81
C GLU A 162 38.54 -37.98 -2.76
N ASP A 163 39.59 -37.60 -3.49
CA ASP A 163 40.68 -38.55 -3.73
C ASP A 163 42.01 -37.81 -3.72
N GLU A 164 42.81 -38.35 -2.82
CA GLU A 164 44.14 -38.01 -2.35
C GLU A 164 45.21 -38.41 -3.42
N ILE A 165 46.40 -37.78 -3.35
CA ILE A 165 47.76 -38.33 -3.66
C ILE A 165 48.53 -37.85 -4.93
N GLU A 166 49.70 -37.24 -4.61
CA GLU A 166 51.03 -37.13 -5.28
C GLU A 166 51.19 -36.35 -6.62
N ASP A 167 52.20 -35.48 -6.83
CA ASP A 167 53.58 -35.36 -6.30
C ASP A 167 53.96 -33.90 -5.95
#